data_AF-A0A1D6LA26-F1
#
_entry.id   AF-A0A1D6LA26-F1
#
_cell.length_a   1.000
_cell.length_b   1.000
_cell.length_c   1.000
_cell.angle_alpha   90.00
_cell.angle_beta   90.00
_cell.angle_gamma   90.00
#
_symmetry.space_group_name_H-M   'P 1'
#
loop_
_entity.id
_entity.type
_entity.pdbx_description
1 polymer ?
#
loop_
_entity_poly.entity_id
_entity_poly.type
_entity_poly.pdbx_seq_one_letter_code
_entity_poly.pdbx_strand_id
1 'polypeptide(L)' 'MEAAASRKRAYSIIVPTYNERLNVALIVYLIFKHLPDVNFEIIIVDDGSPDGTQDIVKQLQQVYGEDFVVPHIYMD' A
#
# COMPACT_ATOMS: atom_id res chain seq x y z
N MET A 1 21.56 16.70 -11.58
CA MET A 1 20.44 16.32 -10.71
C MET A 1 19.33 15.87 -11.63
N GLU A 2 19.30 14.57 -11.91
CA GLU A 2 18.26 13.98 -12.74
C GLU A 2 17.01 13.93 -11.85
N ALA A 3 16.00 14.74 -12.20
CA ALA A 3 14.70 14.66 -11.58
C ALA A 3 14.27 13.18 -11.64
N ALA A 4 13.91 12.60 -10.49
CA ALA A 4 13.51 11.21 -10.39
C ALA A 4 12.48 10.90 -11.48
N ALA A 5 12.92 10.25 -12.56
CA ALA A 5 12.04 9.88 -13.64
C ALA A 5 10.92 9.06 -13.01
N SER A 6 9.67 9.49 -13.20
CA SER A 6 8.49 8.73 -12.78
C SER A 6 8.65 7.31 -13.30
N ARG A 7 9.00 6.38 -12.40
CA ARG A 7 9.02 4.97 -12.76
C ARG A 7 7.58 4.57 -12.92
N LYS A 8 7.08 4.67 -14.15
CA LYS A 8 5.74 4.22 -14.51
C LYS A 8 5.58 2.78 -14.02
N ARG A 9 4.75 2.57 -13.00
CA ARG A 9 4.33 1.25 -12.55
C ARG A 9 3.49 0.64 -13.65
N ALA A 10 3.68 -0.66 -13.92
CA ALA A 10 2.92 -1.32 -14.98
C ALA A 10 1.48 -1.63 -14.51
N TYR A 11 1.31 -1.84 -13.20
CA TYR A 11 0.04 -2.18 -12.58
C TYR A 11 -0.13 -1.43 -11.24
N SER A 12 -1.37 -1.08 -10.92
CA SER A 12 -1.75 -0.55 -9.61
C SER A 12 -2.79 -1.49 -8.99
N ILE A 13 -2.51 -1.99 -7.80
CA ILE A 13 -3.42 -2.87 -7.05
C ILE A 13 -4.09 -2.01 -5.98
N ILE A 14 -5.41 -1.86 -6.08
CA ILE A 14 -6.17 -1.00 -5.16
C ILE A 14 -6.78 -1.87 -4.07
N VAL A 15 -6.51 -1.54 -2.81
CA VAL A 15 -7.00 -2.27 -1.63
C VAL A 15 -7.83 -1.30 -0.78
N PRO A 16 -9.17 -1.30 -0.92
CA PRO A 16 -10.04 -0.56 -0.01
C PRO A 16 -10.04 -1.21 1.37
N THR A 17 -10.00 -0.42 2.43
CA THR A 17 -9.95 -0.89 3.82
C THR A 17 -10.88 -0.10 4.74
N TYR A 18 -11.57 -0.81 5.63
CA TYR A 18 -12.26 -0.26 6.79
C TYR A 18 -12.26 -1.31 7.92
N ASN A 19 -11.61 -1.02 9.05
CA ASN A 19 -11.42 -2.00 10.14
C ASN A 19 -10.71 -3.29 9.72
N GLU A 20 -9.69 -3.19 8.87
CA GLU A 20 -8.99 -4.33 8.26
C GLU A 20 -7.55 -4.48 8.76
N ARG A 21 -7.24 -4.03 9.99
CA ARG A 21 -5.88 -3.95 10.54
C ARG A 21 -5.02 -5.21 10.34
N LEU A 22 -5.61 -6.40 10.52
CA LEU A 22 -4.88 -7.67 10.32
C LEU A 22 -4.80 -8.08 8.84
N ASN A 23 -5.88 -7.83 8.10
CA ASN A 23 -6.01 -8.29 6.72
C ASN A 23 -5.17 -7.44 5.77
N VAL A 24 -5.03 -6.14 6.03
CA VAL A 24 -4.19 -5.24 5.21
C VAL A 24 -2.72 -5.67 5.23
N ALA A 25 -2.20 -6.13 6.36
CA ALA A 25 -0.85 -6.69 6.45
C ALA A 25 -0.74 -8.00 5.69
N LEU A 26 -1.72 -8.89 5.86
CA LEU A 26 -1.72 -10.20 5.20
C LEU A 26 -1.77 -10.07 3.68
N ILE A 27 -2.66 -9.22 3.14
CA ILE A 27 -2.82 -9.08 1.70
C ILE A 27 -1.58 -8.44 1.05
N VAL A 28 -0.98 -7.43 1.69
CA VAL A 28 0.27 -6.82 1.21
C VAL A 28 1.39 -7.86 1.18
N TYR A 29 1.56 -8.63 2.25
CA TYR A 29 2.52 -9.73 2.28
C TYR A 29 2.30 -10.74 1.13
N LEU A 30 1.05 -11.17 0.92
CA LEU A 30 0.72 -12.13 -0.12
C LEU A 30 0.99 -11.58 -1.53
N ILE A 31 0.69 -10.31 -1.79
CA ILE A 31 0.96 -9.66 -3.07
C ILE A 31 2.47 -9.68 -3.35
N PHE A 32 3.31 -9.21 -2.42
CA PHE A 32 4.76 -9.21 -2.60
C PHE A 32 5.34 -10.62 -2.75
N LYS A 33 4.82 -11.58 -1.98
CA LYS A 33 5.25 -12.98 -2.04
C LYS A 33 5.00 -13.61 -3.41
N HIS A 34 3.86 -13.30 -4.04
CA HIS A 34 3.41 -13.97 -5.26
C HIS A 34 3.71 -13.21 -6.54
N LEU A 35 4.08 -11.93 -6.47
CA LEU A 35 4.39 -11.08 -7.63
C LEU A 35 5.85 -10.52 -7.62
N PRO A 36 6.89 -11.31 -7.30
CA PRO A 36 8.24 -10.77 -7.07
C PRO A 36 8.87 -10.04 -8.28
N ASP A 37 8.51 -10.43 -9.50
CA ASP A 37 9.06 -9.87 -10.75
C ASP A 37 8.09 -8.94 -11.49
N VAL A 38 6.98 -8.58 -10.86
CA VAL A 38 5.98 -7.67 -11.45
C VAL A 38 6.26 -6.25 -10.97
N ASN A 39 6.33 -5.30 -11.90
CA ASN A 39 6.42 -3.89 -11.56
C ASN A 39 5.03 -3.32 -11.20
N PHE A 40 4.69 -3.31 -9.93
CA PHE A 40 3.42 -2.79 -9.41
C PHE A 40 3.59 -1.78 -8.27
N GLU A 41 2.49 -1.14 -7.92
CA GLU A 41 2.26 -0.44 -6.65
C GLU A 41 0.97 -0.96 -6.01
N ILE A 42 0.86 -0.82 -4.69
CA ILE A 42 -0.33 -1.09 -3.90
C ILE A 42 -0.86 0.24 -3.39
N ILE A 43 -2.07 0.60 -3.81
CA ILE A 43 -2.76 1.79 -3.34
C ILE A 43 -3.76 1.35 -2.28
N ILE A 44 -3.49 1.71 -1.03
CA ILE A 44 -4.38 1.37 0.09
C ILE A 44 -5.31 2.55 0.31
N VAL A 45 -6.62 2.30 0.18
CA VAL A 45 -7.65 3.32 0.31
C VAL A 45 -8.39 3.09 1.62
N ASP A 46 -8.05 3.87 2.65
CA ASP A 46 -8.66 3.73 3.98
C ASP A 46 -9.83 4.68 4.17
N ASP A 47 -10.99 4.10 4.53
CA ASP A 47 -12.26 4.80 4.76
C ASP A 47 -12.42 5.21 6.24
N GLY A 48 -11.39 5.88 6.80
CA GLY A 48 -11.43 6.39 8.17
C GLY A 48 -11.42 5.32 9.26
N SER A 49 -10.59 4.28 9.14
CA SER A 49 -10.53 3.18 10.12
C SER A 49 -10.07 3.65 11.52
N PRO A 50 -10.87 3.43 12.59
CA PRO A 50 -10.48 3.76 13.97
C PRO A 50 -9.65 2.67 14.67
N ASP A 51 -9.52 1.49 14.07
CA ASP A 51 -8.95 0.29 14.72
C ASP A 51 -7.42 0.20 14.68
N GLY A 52 -6.76 1.20 14.07
CA GLY A 52 -5.32 1.22 13.83
C GLY A 52 -4.90 0.63 12.48
N THR A 53 -5.83 0.40 11.54
CA THR A 53 -5.50 -0.01 10.15
C THR A 53 -4.45 0.92 9.53
N GLN A 54 -4.59 2.24 9.70
CA GLN A 54 -3.65 3.22 9.17
C GLN A 54 -2.24 3.10 9.76
N ASP A 55 -2.12 2.72 11.03
CA ASP A 55 -0.81 2.53 11.67
C ASP A 55 -0.07 1.33 11.07
N ILE A 56 -0.80 0.27 10.75
CA ILE A 56 -0.24 -0.88 10.04
C ILE A 56 0.18 -0.49 8.62
N VAL A 57 -0.63 0.29 7.90
CA VAL A 57 -0.26 0.78 6.56
C VAL A 57 1.06 1.56 6.61
N LYS A 58 1.24 2.46 7.58
CA LYS A 58 2.50 3.20 7.78
C LYS A 58 3.69 2.27 8.07
N GLN A 59 3.49 1.23 8.87
CA GLN A 59 4.54 0.22 9.12
C GLN A 59 4.90 -0.55 7.84
N LEU A 60 3.91 -0.91 7.01
CA LEU A 60 4.15 -1.60 5.74
C LEU A 60 4.95 -0.72 4.76
N GLN A 61 4.74 0.60 4.75
CA GLN A 61 5.57 1.52 3.96
C GLN A 61 7.04 1.47 4.36
N GLN A 62 7.35 1.35 5.66
CA GLN A 62 8.73 1.22 6.15
C GLN A 62 9.39 -0.10 5.74
N VAL A 63 8.59 -1.18 5.62
CA VAL A 63 9.08 -2.52 5.26
C VAL A 63 9.28 -2.66 3.75
N TYR A 64 8.33 -2.19 2.95
CA TYR A 64 8.28 -2.44 1.50
C TYR A 64 8.69 -1.24 0.65
N GLY A 65 8.74 -0.03 1.23
CA GLY A 65 9.04 1.22 0.56
C GLY A 65 7.79 2.03 0.22
N GLU A 66 7.87 3.35 0.42
CA GLU A 66 6.79 4.31 0.17
C GLU A 66 6.36 4.37 -1.31
N ASP A 67 7.27 4.04 -2.23
CA ASP A 67 6.98 3.98 -3.67
C ASP A 67 6.16 2.75 -4.09
N PHE A 68 5.98 1.78 -3.18
CA PHE A 68 5.22 0.55 -3.46
C PHE A 68 3.95 0.44 -2.64
N VAL A 69 3.88 1.05 -1.46
CA VAL A 69 2.68 1.10 -0.62
C VAL A 69 2.26 2.57 -0.49
N VAL A 70 1.20 2.94 -1.20
CA VAL A 70 0.73 4.32 -1.34
C VAL A 70 -0.61 4.49 -0.62
N PRO A 71 -0.66 5.13 0.56
CA PRO A 71 -1.91 5.37 1.28
C PRO A 71 -2.70 6.50 0.62
N HIS A 72 -4.01 6.30 0.48
CA HIS A 72 -5.01 7.34 0.25
C HIS A 72 -6.03 7.23 1.38
N ILE A 73 -6.21 8.31 2.12
CA ILE A 73 -7.08 8.32 3.30
C ILE A 73 -8.20 9.30 3.03
N TYR A 74 -9.44 8.84 3.17
CA TYR A 74 -10.60 9.70 3.20
C TYR A 74 -10.87 10.08 4.66
N MET A 75 -10.85 11.37 4.94
CA MET A 75 -11.35 11.94 6.19
C MET A 75 -12.58 12.75 5.82
N ASP A 76 -13.76 12.19 6.01
CA ASP A 76 -15.01 12.95 5.97
C ASP A 76 -15.13 13.87 7.19
#